data_AF-A0A927G8K5-F1
#
_entry.id   AF-A0A927G8K5-F1
#
_cell.length_a   1.000
_cell.length_b   1.000
_cell.length_c   1.000
_cell.angle_alpha   90.00
_cell.angle_beta   90.00
_cell.angle_gamma   90.00
#
_symmetry.space_group_name_H-M   'P 1'
#
loop_
_entity.id
_entity.type
_entity.pdbx_description
1 polymer ?
#
loop_
_entity_poly.entity_id
_entity_poly.type
_entity_poly.pdbx_seq_one_letter_code
_entity_poly.pdbx_strand_id
1 'polypeptide(L)' 'MSASAVFLMLLAMVVVWGGLILSVLAVRAHPERTDFPPGGEDDLREDDAPLEHDT' A
#
# COMPACT_ATOMS: atom_id res chain seq x y z
N MET A 1 31.13 -21.13 -10.32
CA MET A 1 29.70 -20.70 -10.32
C MET A 1 29.05 -21.20 -11.60
N SER A 2 27.85 -21.77 -11.54
CA SER A 2 27.17 -22.26 -12.74
C SER A 2 26.46 -21.12 -13.50
N ALA A 3 26.40 -21.21 -14.83
CA ALA A 3 25.66 -20.25 -15.64
C ALA A 3 24.18 -20.18 -15.26
N SER A 4 23.59 -21.31 -14.87
CA SER A 4 22.22 -21.40 -14.36
C SER A 4 22.01 -20.57 -13.09
N ALA A 5 22.97 -20.56 -12.16
CA ALA A 5 22.86 -19.79 -10.93
C ALA A 5 22.91 -18.28 -11.20
N VAL A 6 23.78 -17.84 -12.11
CA VAL A 6 23.86 -16.42 -12.52
C VAL A 6 22.57 -15.98 -13.21
N PHE A 7 22.01 -16.82 -14.07
CA PHE A 7 20.74 -16.51 -14.73
C PHE A 7 19.59 -16.33 -13.72
N LEU A 8 19.46 -17.25 -12.76
CA LEU A 8 18.44 -17.16 -11.71
C LEU A 8 18.65 -15.94 -10.82
N MET A 9 19.90 -15.58 -10.51
CA MET A 9 20.23 -14.37 -9.75
C MET A 9 19.75 -13.11 -10.49
N LEU A 10 20.04 -13.00 -11.79
CA LEU A 10 19.60 -11.86 -12.60
C LEU A 10 18.08 -11.81 -12.73
N LEU A 11 17.43 -12.97 -12.94
CA LEU A 11 15.97 -13.07 -13.00
C LEU A 11 15.34 -12.57 -11.70
N ALA A 12 15.84 -13.03 -10.55
CA ALA A 12 15.36 -12.58 -9.25
C ALA A 12 15.54 -11.07 -9.06
N MET A 13 16.70 -10.54 -9.46
CA MET A 13 16.99 -9.11 -9.40
C MET A 13 16.02 -8.30 -10.27
N VAL A 14 15.75 -8.72 -11.50
CA VAL A 14 14.78 -8.07 -12.39
C VAL A 14 13.36 -8.14 -11.83
N VAL A 15 12.95 -9.28 -11.25
CA VAL A 15 11.60 -9.41 -10.68
C VAL A 15 11.41 -8.49 -9.46
N VAL A 16 12.37 -8.47 -8.54
CA VAL A 16 12.29 -7.64 -7.32
C VAL A 16 12.30 -6.15 -7.68
N TRP A 17 13.30 -5.71 -8.46
CA TRP A 17 13.44 -4.29 -8.80
C TRP A 17 12.41 -3.84 -9.83
N GLY A 18 12.12 -4.68 -10.83
CA GLY A 18 11.08 -4.41 -11.83
C GLY A 18 9.70 -4.29 -11.20
N GLY A 19 9.35 -5.18 -10.27
CA GLY A 19 8.09 -5.10 -9.52
C GLY A 19 7.98 -3.81 -8.70
N LEU A 20 9.07 -3.41 -8.03
CA LEU A 20 9.12 -2.16 -7.28
C LEU A 20 8.96 -0.93 -8.18
N ILE A 21 9.69 -0.87 -9.30
CA ILE A 21 9.60 0.25 -10.25
C ILE A 21 8.18 0.35 -10.82
N LEU A 22 7.58 -0.77 -11.23
CA LEU A 22 6.21 -0.82 -11.74
C LEU A 22 5.19 -0.36 -10.68
N SER A 23 5.35 -0.76 -9.43
CA SER A 23 4.50 -0.30 -8.32
C SER A 23 4.57 1.21 -8.13
N VAL A 24 5.78 1.78 -8.11
CA VAL A 24 5.98 3.24 -8.00
C VAL A 24 5.36 3.98 -9.17
N LEU A 25 5.54 3.48 -10.40
CA LEU A 25 4.94 4.06 -11.59
C LEU A 25 3.40 3.99 -11.56
N ALA A 26 2.83 2.89 -11.07
CA ALA A 26 1.38 2.72 -10.94
C ALA A 26 0.77 3.74 -9.98
N VAL A 27 1.39 3.96 -8.81
CA VAL A 27 0.97 4.98 -7.84
C VAL A 27 1.14 6.39 -8.42
N ARG A 28 2.25 6.66 -9.11
CA ARG A 28 2.46 7.95 -9.77
C ARG A 28 1.44 8.23 -10.88
N ALA A 29 0.99 7.20 -11.59
CA ALA A 29 0.00 7.34 -12.66
C ALA A 29 -1.41 7.58 -12.12
N HIS A 30 -1.69 7.18 -10.87
CA HIS A 30 -2.99 7.37 -10.22
C HIS A 30 -2.80 8.01 -8.84
N PRO A 31 -2.43 9.30 -8.77
CA PRO A 31 -2.27 9.99 -7.50
C PRO A 31 -3.59 9.94 -6.71
N GLU A 32 -3.47 9.77 -5.40
CA GLU A 32 -4.62 9.90 -4.50
C GLU A 32 -5.18 11.33 -4.59
N ARG A 33 -6.50 11.44 -4.41
CA ARG A 33 -7.19 12.73 -4.47
C ARG A 33 -6.64 13.61 -3.34
N THR A 34 -6.09 14.78 -3.67
CA THR A 34 -5.57 15.71 -2.64
C THR A 34 -6.67 16.56 -2.01
N ASP A 35 -7.82 16.63 -2.67
CA ASP A 35 -8.99 17.36 -2.20
C ASP A 35 -9.97 16.39 -1.55
N PHE A 36 -10.01 16.39 -0.22
CA PHE A 36 -11.05 15.73 0.55
C PHE A 36 -12.05 16.80 1.02
N PRO A 37 -13.35 16.46 1.18
CA PRO A 37 -14.24 17.30 1.95
C PRO A 37 -13.60 17.54 3.32
N PRO A 38 -13.91 18.65 4.00
CA PRO A 38 -13.57 18.80 5.40
C PRO A 38 -13.93 17.50 6.13
N GLY A 39 -12.99 16.93 6.88
CA GLY A 39 -13.30 15.80 7.75
C GLY A 39 -14.53 16.18 8.59
N GLY A 40 -15.43 15.23 8.82
CA GLY A 40 -16.48 15.43 9.83
C GLY A 40 -15.84 15.79 11.17
N GLU A 41 -16.62 16.36 12.09
CA GLU A 41 -16.15 16.48 13.48
C GLU A 41 -15.65 15.10 13.92
N ASP A 42 -14.39 15.03 14.37
CA ASP A 42 -13.79 13.81 14.88
C ASP A 42 -14.70 13.34 16.00
N ASP A 43 -15.43 12.24 15.79
CA ASP A 43 -16.37 11.73 16.77
C ASP A 43 -15.57 11.10 17.90
N LEU A 44 -15.18 11.94 18.87
CA LEU A 44 -14.47 11.54 20.09
C LEU A 44 -15.28 10.51 20.92
N ARG A 45 -16.49 10.12 20.50
CA ARG A 45 -17.25 9.01 21.11
C ARG A 45 -16.57 7.65 20.98
N GLU A 46 -15.53 7.48 20.14
CA GLU A 46 -14.72 6.24 20.16
C GLU A 46 -13.98 6.02 21.50
N ASP A 47 -13.74 7.09 22.29
CA ASP A 47 -13.14 7.00 23.63
C ASP A 47 -14.15 6.69 24.75
N ASP A 48 -15.45 6.78 24.48
CA ASP A 48 -16.50 6.35 25.40
C ASP A 48 -16.91 4.90 25.06
N ALA A 49 -17.05 4.08 26.10
CA ALA A 49 -17.24 2.63 26.01
C ALA A 49 -18.33 2.19 25.00
N PRO A 50 -18.27 0.94 24.48
CA PRO A 50 -19.19 0.46 23.45
C PRO A 50 -20.66 0.72 23.82
N LEU A 51 -21.41 1.31 22.89
CA LEU A 51 -22.86 1.45 22.99
C LEU A 51 -23.48 0.06 23.17
N GLU A 52 -23.93 -0.23 24.39
CA GLU A 52 -24.65 -1.45 24.74
C GLU A 52 -25.96 -1.47 23.94
N HIS A 53 -26.03 -2.40 22.98
CA HIS A 53 -27.26 -2.63 22.23
C HIS A 53 -28.08 -3.67 23.00
N ASP A 54 -29.15 -3.23 23.65
CA ASP A 54 -30.13 -4.13 24.27
C ASP A 54 -30.71 -5.07 23.20
N THR A 55 -30.56 -6.37 23.43
CA THR A 55 -31.25 -7.46 22.71
C THR A 55 -32.39 -8.00 23.56
#